data_AF-A0A413SX65-F1
#
_entry.id   AF-A0A413SX65-F1
#
_cell.length_a   1.000
_cell.length_b   1.000
_cell.length_c   1.000
_cell.angle_alpha   90.00
_cell.angle_beta   90.00
_cell.angle_gamma   90.00
#
_symmetry.space_group_name_H-M   'P 1'
#
loop_
_entity.id
_entity.type
_entity.pdbx_description
1 polymer ?
#
loop_
_entity_poly.entity_id
_entity_poly.type
_entity_poly.pdbx_seq_one_letter_code
_entity_poly.pdbx_strand_id
1 'polypeptide(L)'
;MGTYRKHLSGDMAFRSFVPTPLSEIRIVHTERLDKLIMEVEDAMRRLNAYAVQLSDEQVLQFMRQEAESSCKLASGGQSVSFALGADTDDESMEDAENLLKATLYALEAMDELPLSARLLKNIHYLMCDSERYAKKYPGEFRNSPVWIGRKGSGLNDALFVPPVYEDMANAFSDLERYIHYEELENVFVRAALIHYQFEMIHPFIDGNGRVGRLLNTLFLISQDAVRKPILQLSDVLNQHSFQYYMELQRLNETGNYEQWIDFFLRILKNAIPRVVR
;
A
#
# COMPACT_ATOMS: atom_id res chain seq x y z
N MET A 1 12.16 -2.16 15.28
CA MET A 1 12.66 -1.29 14.19
C MET A 1 13.40 -2.16 13.20
N GLY A 2 13.22 -1.92 11.90
CA GLY A 2 13.96 -2.65 10.87
C GLY A 2 15.47 -2.44 10.97
N THR A 3 16.22 -3.24 10.23
CA THR A 3 17.68 -3.19 10.21
C THR A 3 18.20 -2.89 8.81
N TYR A 4 19.47 -2.52 8.69
CA TYR A 4 20.11 -2.26 7.39
C TYR A 4 21.25 -3.24 7.17
N ARG A 5 21.18 -4.01 6.07
CA ARG A 5 22.22 -4.94 5.64
C ARG A 5 23.15 -4.27 4.66
N LYS A 6 24.47 -4.43 4.85
CA LYS A 6 25.49 -3.96 3.91
C LYS A 6 25.69 -4.99 2.81
N HIS A 7 25.80 -4.52 1.57
CA HIS A 7 26.07 -5.31 0.38
C HIS A 7 27.33 -4.81 -0.33
N LEU A 8 28.01 -5.72 -1.02
CA LEU A 8 29.23 -5.43 -1.80
C LEU A 8 30.33 -4.73 -0.98
N SER A 9 31.38 -4.26 -1.65
CA SER A 9 32.51 -3.55 -1.03
C SER A 9 33.09 -2.49 -1.98
N GLY A 10 33.90 -1.57 -1.44
CA GLY A 10 34.47 -0.45 -2.19
C GLY A 10 33.40 0.52 -2.69
N ASP A 11 33.61 1.09 -3.88
CA ASP A 11 32.73 2.11 -4.47
C ASP A 11 31.33 1.59 -4.84
N MET A 12 31.15 0.27 -4.86
CA MET A 12 29.86 -0.38 -5.11
C MET A 12 29.09 -0.72 -3.83
N ALA A 13 29.62 -0.38 -2.65
CA ALA A 13 28.99 -0.72 -1.38
C ALA A 13 27.70 0.10 -1.17
N PHE A 14 26.61 -0.58 -0.86
CA PHE A 14 25.34 0.06 -0.49
C PHE A 14 24.70 -0.67 0.70
N ARG A 15 23.66 -0.08 1.29
CA ARG A 15 22.89 -0.70 2.37
C ARG A 15 21.44 -0.83 1.93
N SER A 16 20.82 -1.98 2.18
CA SER A 16 19.38 -2.17 2.01
C SER A 16 18.68 -2.28 3.35
N PHE A 17 17.45 -1.81 3.43
CA PHE A 17 16.58 -2.04 4.57
C PHE A 17 16.12 -3.49 4.64
N VAL A 18 15.88 -4.00 5.85
CA VAL A 18 15.27 -5.30 6.15
C VAL A 18 14.20 -5.03 7.22
N PRO A 19 12.90 -5.09 6.87
CA PRO A 19 11.85 -4.76 7.81
C PRO A 19 11.74 -5.82 8.90
N THR A 20 11.36 -5.40 10.12
CA THR A 20 11.01 -6.33 11.20
C THR A 20 9.75 -7.12 10.80
N PRO A 21 9.69 -8.45 11.03
CA PRO A 21 8.45 -9.21 10.84
C PRO A 21 7.31 -8.61 11.68
N LEU A 22 6.12 -8.47 11.08
CA LEU A 22 4.99 -7.86 11.78
C LEU A 22 4.56 -8.66 13.02
N SER A 23 4.80 -9.97 13.03
CA SER A 23 4.54 -10.86 14.18
C SER A 23 5.40 -10.55 15.42
N GLU A 24 6.50 -9.81 15.28
CA GLU A 24 7.37 -9.40 16.38
C GLU A 24 7.02 -8.01 16.93
N ILE A 25 6.20 -7.25 16.21
CA ILE A 25 5.77 -5.91 16.64
C ILE A 25 4.70 -6.06 17.73
N ARG A 26 4.81 -5.24 18.76
CA ARG A 26 3.83 -5.13 19.84
C ARG A 26 3.40 -3.69 19.93
N ILE A 27 2.10 -3.43 19.76
CA ILE A 27 1.54 -2.09 19.81
C ILE A 27 1.10 -1.79 21.23
N VAL A 28 1.50 -0.63 21.73
CA VAL A 28 1.02 -0.16 23.03
C VAL A 28 -0.30 0.58 22.87
N HIS A 29 -1.38 -0.06 23.32
CA HIS A 29 -2.69 0.57 23.37
C HIS A 29 -2.74 1.67 24.42
N THR A 30 -3.23 2.83 23.99
CA THR A 30 -3.47 4.00 24.85
C THR A 30 -4.93 4.39 24.68
N GLU A 31 -5.51 5.07 25.67
CA GLU A 31 -6.90 5.56 25.58
C GLU A 31 -7.16 6.37 24.30
N ARG A 32 -6.15 7.13 23.85
CA ARG A 32 -6.21 7.89 22.59
C ARG A 32 -6.29 6.96 21.37
N LEU A 33 -5.45 5.93 21.30
CA LEU A 33 -5.44 4.99 20.19
C LEU A 33 -6.75 4.19 20.16
N ASP A 34 -7.20 3.69 21.31
CA ASP A 34 -8.45 2.93 21.42
C ASP A 34 -9.66 3.77 21.01
N LYS A 35 -9.68 5.05 21.40
CA LYS A 35 -10.70 5.99 20.93
C LYS A 35 -10.67 6.17 19.41
N LEU A 36 -9.48 6.31 18.82
CA LEU A 36 -9.34 6.46 17.37
C LEU A 36 -9.79 5.19 16.62
N ILE A 37 -9.49 4.00 17.15
CA ILE A 37 -9.97 2.72 16.63
C ILE A 37 -11.51 2.70 16.61
N MET A 38 -12.16 3.06 17.72
CA MET A 38 -13.63 3.15 17.78
C MET A 38 -14.22 4.15 16.78
N GLU A 39 -13.55 5.29 16.56
CA GLU A 39 -13.97 6.27 15.55
C GLU A 39 -13.84 5.73 14.11
N VAL A 40 -12.83 4.92 13.81
CA VAL A 40 -12.67 4.23 12.52
C VAL A 40 -13.75 3.17 12.34
N GLU A 41 -14.01 2.37 13.37
CA GLU A 41 -15.08 1.36 13.37
C GLU A 41 -16.45 1.97 13.06
N ASP A 42 -16.77 3.11 13.69
CA ASP A 42 -18.01 3.85 13.42
C ASP A 42 -18.05 4.40 11.99
N ALA A 43 -16.94 4.92 11.48
CA ALA A 43 -16.84 5.37 10.09
C ALA A 43 -17.08 4.22 9.09
N MET A 44 -16.47 3.05 9.31
CA MET A 44 -16.67 1.89 8.44
C MET A 44 -18.07 1.30 8.56
N ARG A 45 -18.70 1.38 9.74
CA ARG A 45 -20.12 1.02 9.90
C ARG A 45 -21.03 1.90 9.05
N ARG A 46 -20.80 3.23 9.05
CA ARG A 46 -21.53 4.17 8.17
C ARG A 46 -21.27 3.88 6.69
N LEU A 47 -20.02 3.62 6.32
CA LEU A 47 -19.63 3.24 4.96
C LEU A 47 -20.41 2.01 4.49
N ASN A 48 -20.42 0.95 5.31
CA ASN A 48 -21.11 -0.30 5.00
C ASN A 48 -22.63 -0.11 4.92
N ALA A 49 -23.22 0.70 5.79
CA ALA A 49 -24.65 1.01 5.75
C ALA A 49 -25.04 1.76 4.47
N TYR A 50 -24.20 2.70 4.01
CA TYR A 50 -24.39 3.41 2.74
C TYR A 50 -24.22 2.48 1.54
N ALA A 51 -23.20 1.61 1.56
CA ALA A 51 -22.87 0.73 0.44
C ALA A 51 -24.01 -0.23 0.05
N VAL A 52 -24.84 -0.64 1.01
CA VAL A 52 -26.02 -1.49 0.78
C VAL A 52 -27.05 -0.82 -0.13
N GLN A 53 -27.11 0.52 -0.13
CA GLN A 53 -28.09 1.30 -0.90
C GLN A 53 -27.63 1.58 -2.34
N LEU A 54 -26.35 1.33 -2.63
CA LEU A 54 -25.75 1.63 -3.93
C LEU A 54 -26.04 0.54 -4.97
N SER A 55 -26.36 0.98 -6.19
CA SER A 55 -26.35 0.11 -7.37
C SER A 55 -24.93 -0.30 -7.75
N ASP A 56 -24.80 -1.37 -8.54
CA ASP A 56 -23.50 -1.84 -9.00
C ASP A 56 -22.77 -0.78 -9.85
N GLU A 57 -23.52 0.02 -10.62
CA GLU A 57 -22.97 1.16 -11.39
C GLU A 57 -22.36 2.23 -10.47
N GLN A 58 -23.03 2.55 -9.35
CA GLN A 58 -22.51 3.51 -8.39
C GLN A 58 -21.28 2.97 -7.66
N VAL A 59 -21.25 1.68 -7.33
CA VAL A 59 -20.08 1.02 -6.73
C VAL A 59 -18.91 1.08 -7.72
N LEU A 60 -19.14 0.73 -8.98
CA LEU A 60 -18.12 0.80 -10.03
C LEU A 60 -17.56 2.23 -10.19
N GLN A 61 -18.41 3.25 -10.05
CA GLN A 61 -17.95 4.63 -10.12
C GLN A 61 -17.04 5.01 -8.95
N PHE A 62 -17.30 4.54 -7.73
CA PHE A 62 -16.39 4.74 -6.59
C PHE A 62 -15.07 3.99 -6.77
N MET A 63 -15.10 2.79 -7.35
CA MET A 63 -13.89 2.03 -7.67
C MET A 63 -13.03 2.78 -8.69
N ARG A 64 -13.65 3.36 -9.74
CA ARG A 64 -12.95 4.19 -10.73
C ARG A 64 -12.31 5.42 -10.08
N GLN A 65 -13.03 6.13 -9.21
CA GLN A 65 -12.50 7.30 -8.49
C GLN A 65 -11.30 6.95 -7.60
N GLU A 66 -11.34 5.80 -6.91
CA GLU A 66 -10.21 5.33 -6.12
C GLU A 66 -9.02 4.96 -7.01
N ALA A 67 -9.25 4.31 -8.15
CA ALA A 67 -8.21 3.96 -9.11
C ALA A 67 -7.52 5.21 -9.69
N GLU A 68 -8.29 6.20 -10.14
CA GLU A 68 -7.80 7.50 -10.60
C GLU A 68 -6.97 8.22 -9.53
N SER A 69 -7.50 8.27 -8.30
CA SER A 69 -6.80 8.89 -7.16
C SER A 69 -5.51 8.15 -6.82
N SER A 70 -5.50 6.82 -6.92
CA SER A 70 -4.32 5.98 -6.67
C SER A 70 -3.23 6.24 -7.71
N CYS A 71 -3.59 6.31 -8.99
CA CYS A 71 -2.64 6.66 -10.06
C CYS A 71 -2.11 8.08 -9.89
N LYS A 72 -2.98 9.04 -9.56
CA LYS A 72 -2.58 10.42 -9.27
C LYS A 72 -1.60 10.54 -8.10
N LEU A 73 -1.75 9.73 -7.05
CA LEU A 73 -0.81 9.73 -5.93
C LEU A 73 0.57 9.17 -6.34
N ALA A 74 0.58 8.22 -7.26
CA ALA A 74 1.81 7.64 -7.79
C ALA A 74 2.56 8.64 -8.71
N SER A 75 1.84 9.40 -9.53
CA SER A 75 2.42 10.37 -10.47
C SER A 75 2.66 11.76 -9.88
N GLY A 76 1.86 12.18 -8.89
CA GLY A 76 1.76 13.56 -8.40
C GLY A 76 2.66 13.97 -7.24
N GLY A 77 3.68 13.19 -6.89
CA GLY A 77 4.51 13.47 -5.71
C GLY A 77 5.48 14.65 -5.88
N GLN A 78 5.10 15.85 -5.44
CA GLN A 78 6.05 16.93 -5.15
C GLN A 78 7.23 16.41 -4.31
N SER A 79 8.46 16.62 -4.77
CA SER A 79 9.76 16.72 -4.06
C SER A 79 10.09 15.84 -2.84
N VAL A 80 9.33 14.79 -2.54
CA VAL A 80 9.66 13.77 -1.52
C VAL A 80 9.59 12.39 -2.13
N SER A 81 10.72 12.02 -2.73
CA SER A 81 11.34 10.69 -2.77
C SER A 81 10.65 9.49 -3.43
N PHE A 82 9.33 9.42 -3.64
CA PHE A 82 8.68 8.13 -4.02
C PHE A 82 8.18 8.02 -5.48
N ALA A 83 8.24 9.09 -6.29
CA ALA A 83 7.68 9.09 -7.65
C ALA A 83 8.76 9.06 -8.75
N LEU A 84 8.59 8.14 -9.71
CA LEU A 84 9.34 8.10 -10.97
C LEU A 84 8.53 8.79 -12.08
N GLY A 85 8.92 10.01 -12.45
CA GLY A 85 8.41 10.71 -13.64
C GLY A 85 7.05 11.37 -13.46
N ALA A 86 6.83 12.49 -14.18
CA ALA A 86 5.51 13.07 -14.34
C ALA A 86 4.87 12.41 -15.55
N ASP A 87 3.72 11.76 -15.35
CA ASP A 87 2.99 11.06 -16.41
C ASP A 87 2.15 12.04 -17.23
N THR A 88 1.89 11.70 -18.49
CA THR A 88 0.91 12.43 -19.29
C THR A 88 -0.53 12.11 -18.84
N ASP A 89 -1.47 13.00 -19.14
CA ASP A 89 -2.88 12.81 -18.77
C ASP A 89 -3.47 11.51 -19.37
N ASP A 90 -3.07 11.16 -20.59
CA ASP A 90 -3.52 9.93 -21.28
C ASP A 90 -2.96 8.66 -20.62
N GLU A 91 -1.67 8.63 -20.27
CA GLU A 91 -1.05 7.51 -19.53
C GLU A 91 -1.67 7.34 -18.15
N SER A 92 -2.03 8.44 -17.48
CA SER A 92 -2.69 8.38 -16.17
C SER A 92 -4.09 7.79 -16.25
N MET A 93 -4.80 7.98 -17.38
CA MET A 93 -6.15 7.44 -17.59
C MET A 93 -6.11 5.94 -17.91
N GLU A 94 -5.19 5.51 -18.77
CA GLU A 94 -4.97 4.08 -19.06
C GLU A 94 -4.57 3.30 -17.80
N ASP A 95 -3.64 3.83 -17.01
CA ASP A 95 -3.21 3.22 -15.75
C ASP A 95 -4.37 3.11 -14.74
N ALA A 96 -5.28 4.09 -14.70
CA ALA A 96 -6.45 4.05 -13.83
C ALA A 96 -7.46 2.97 -14.28
N GLU A 97 -7.73 2.85 -15.58
CA GLU A 97 -8.60 1.79 -16.12
C GLU A 97 -7.99 0.39 -15.92
N ASN A 98 -6.67 0.24 -16.06
CA ASN A 98 -5.98 -1.01 -15.78
C ASN A 98 -6.01 -1.37 -14.29
N LEU A 99 -5.87 -0.40 -13.39
CA LEU A 99 -6.04 -0.61 -11.96
C LEU A 99 -7.50 -0.97 -11.60
N LEU A 100 -8.49 -0.39 -12.27
CA LEU A 100 -9.90 -0.75 -12.11
C LEU A 100 -10.15 -2.22 -12.53
N LYS A 101 -9.64 -2.63 -13.70
CA LYS A 101 -9.70 -4.03 -14.17
C LYS A 101 -9.03 -4.98 -13.16
N ALA A 102 -7.84 -4.63 -12.68
CA ALA A 102 -7.12 -5.44 -11.69
C ALA A 102 -7.89 -5.55 -10.37
N THR A 103 -8.57 -4.48 -9.95
CA THR A 103 -9.42 -4.48 -8.75
C THR A 103 -10.63 -5.40 -8.94
N LEU A 104 -11.33 -5.32 -10.07
CA LEU A 104 -12.46 -6.20 -10.38
C LEU A 104 -12.05 -7.67 -10.39
N TYR A 105 -10.93 -7.97 -11.08
CA TYR A 105 -10.33 -9.30 -11.06
C TYR A 105 -10.02 -9.78 -9.64
N ALA A 106 -9.42 -8.93 -8.81
CA ALA A 106 -9.06 -9.30 -7.44
C ALA A 106 -10.28 -9.65 -6.59
N LEU A 107 -11.37 -8.90 -6.72
CA LEU A 107 -12.61 -9.13 -5.97
C LEU A 107 -13.24 -10.47 -6.31
N GLU A 108 -13.25 -10.85 -7.60
CA GLU A 108 -13.72 -12.17 -8.04
C GLU A 108 -12.74 -13.28 -7.63
N ALA A 109 -11.44 -13.05 -7.81
CA ALA A 109 -10.42 -14.06 -7.52
C ALA A 109 -10.28 -14.38 -6.03
N MET A 110 -10.65 -13.47 -5.13
CA MET A 110 -10.60 -13.70 -3.68
C MET A 110 -11.57 -14.79 -3.19
N ASP A 111 -12.56 -15.18 -3.99
CA ASP A 111 -13.43 -16.31 -3.68
C ASP A 111 -12.66 -17.65 -3.68
N GLU A 112 -11.57 -17.73 -4.45
CA GLU A 112 -10.79 -18.97 -4.67
C GLU A 112 -9.30 -18.82 -4.28
N LEU A 113 -8.80 -17.58 -4.20
CA LEU A 113 -7.40 -17.25 -3.93
C LEU A 113 -7.26 -16.42 -2.66
N PRO A 114 -6.50 -16.88 -1.66
CA PRO A 114 -6.19 -16.01 -0.51
C PRO A 114 -5.33 -14.82 -0.95
N LEU A 115 -5.36 -13.76 -0.14
CA LEU A 115 -4.43 -12.63 -0.25
C LEU A 115 -2.98 -13.13 -0.15
N SER A 116 -2.34 -13.33 -1.30
CA SER A 116 -1.09 -14.06 -1.43
C SER A 116 -0.20 -13.43 -2.48
N ALA A 117 1.08 -13.84 -2.51
CA ALA A 117 2.02 -13.47 -3.57
C ALA A 117 1.42 -13.71 -4.97
N ARG A 118 0.73 -14.83 -5.16
CA ARG A 118 0.09 -15.18 -6.44
C ARG A 118 -0.99 -14.18 -6.84
N LEU A 119 -1.90 -13.84 -5.94
CA LEU A 119 -2.96 -12.87 -6.23
C LEU A 119 -2.37 -11.49 -6.54
N LEU A 120 -1.40 -11.04 -5.73
CA LEU A 120 -0.76 -9.73 -5.90
C LEU A 120 0.07 -9.64 -7.19
N LYS A 121 0.70 -10.74 -7.61
CA LYS A 121 1.35 -10.84 -8.92
C LYS A 121 0.34 -10.72 -10.07
N ASN A 122 -0.80 -11.42 -9.99
CA ASN A 122 -1.84 -11.32 -11.02
C ASN A 122 -2.43 -9.90 -11.10
N ILE A 123 -2.67 -9.26 -9.95
CA ILE A 123 -3.08 -7.85 -9.87
C ILE A 123 -2.04 -6.95 -10.52
N HIS A 124 -0.76 -7.12 -10.17
CA HIS A 124 0.34 -6.32 -10.73
C HIS A 124 0.47 -6.51 -12.24
N TYR A 125 0.27 -7.73 -12.75
CA TYR A 125 0.27 -8.01 -14.19
C TYR A 125 -0.81 -7.21 -14.92
N LEU A 126 -2.06 -7.26 -14.46
CA LEU A 126 -3.20 -6.56 -15.07
C LEU A 126 -3.08 -5.03 -14.94
N MET A 127 -2.61 -4.55 -13.79
CA MET A 127 -2.44 -3.13 -13.54
C MET A 127 -1.34 -2.52 -14.44
N CYS A 128 -0.31 -3.30 -14.78
CA CYS A 128 0.83 -2.89 -15.59
C CYS A 128 0.68 -3.30 -17.07
N ASP A 129 -0.56 -3.45 -17.56
CA ASP A 129 -0.86 -3.80 -18.95
C ASP A 129 -0.80 -2.59 -19.89
N SER A 130 0.39 -1.99 -20.02
CA SER A 130 0.67 -0.90 -20.99
C SER A 130 2.15 -0.89 -21.40
N GLU A 131 2.47 -0.24 -22.53
CA GLU A 131 3.83 -0.22 -23.10
C GLU A 131 4.89 0.33 -22.12
N ARG A 132 4.47 1.24 -21.23
CA ARG A 132 5.31 1.84 -20.19
C ARG A 132 5.93 0.80 -19.24
N TYR A 133 5.26 -0.33 -19.03
CA TYR A 133 5.72 -1.39 -18.13
C TYR A 133 6.36 -2.57 -18.84
N ALA A 134 6.47 -2.57 -20.16
CA ALA A 134 6.99 -3.71 -20.94
C ALA A 134 8.37 -4.20 -20.49
N LYS A 135 9.21 -3.31 -19.93
CA LYS A 135 10.55 -3.62 -19.41
C LYS A 135 10.63 -3.67 -17.87
N LYS A 136 9.48 -3.67 -17.20
CA LYS A 136 9.34 -3.65 -15.73
C LYS A 136 8.82 -4.98 -15.17
N TYR A 137 8.79 -6.02 -16.01
CA TYR A 137 8.37 -7.39 -15.67
C TYR A 137 7.01 -7.44 -14.94
N PRO A 138 5.91 -7.05 -15.62
CA PRO A 138 4.56 -7.15 -15.06
C PRO A 138 4.30 -8.55 -14.49
N GLY A 139 3.66 -8.61 -13.32
CA GLY A 139 3.39 -9.85 -12.60
C GLY A 139 4.58 -10.53 -11.91
N GLU A 140 5.80 -9.99 -11.95
CA GLU A 140 6.96 -10.64 -11.33
C GLU A 140 7.59 -9.83 -10.20
N PHE A 141 8.04 -10.53 -9.17
CA PHE A 141 8.89 -9.93 -8.15
C PHE A 141 10.25 -9.59 -8.74
N ARG A 142 10.79 -8.43 -8.38
CA ARG A 142 12.10 -7.98 -8.87
C ARG A 142 13.21 -8.90 -8.35
N ASN A 143 14.18 -9.22 -9.19
CA ASN A 143 15.40 -9.91 -8.80
C ASN A 143 16.61 -8.97 -8.69
N SER A 144 16.43 -7.69 -9.04
CA SER A 144 17.44 -6.64 -8.97
C SER A 144 17.16 -5.66 -7.82
N PRO A 145 18.21 -4.99 -7.29
CA PRO A 145 18.03 -3.86 -6.39
C PRO A 145 17.28 -2.72 -7.09
N VAL A 146 16.37 -2.11 -6.34
CA VAL A 146 15.74 -0.83 -6.68
C VAL A 146 16.09 0.15 -5.57
N TRP A 147 15.91 1.44 -5.85
CA TRP A 147 16.14 2.48 -4.87
C TRP A 147 15.13 3.61 -5.03
N ILE A 148 14.92 4.30 -3.94
CA ILE A 148 13.96 5.37 -3.77
C ILE A 148 14.77 6.61 -3.41
N GLY A 149 14.65 7.66 -4.21
CA GLY A 149 15.54 8.81 -4.14
C GLY A 149 15.12 9.92 -5.08
N ARG A 150 15.93 10.99 -5.12
CA ARG A 150 15.68 12.10 -6.04
C ARG A 150 15.98 11.65 -7.48
N LYS A 151 15.41 12.35 -8.46
CA LYS A 151 15.71 12.09 -9.87
C LYS A 151 17.23 12.21 -10.09
N GLY A 152 17.83 11.17 -10.66
CA GLY A 152 19.27 11.09 -10.89
C GLY A 152 20.06 10.41 -9.76
N SER A 153 19.44 10.08 -8.64
CA SER A 153 20.07 9.26 -7.61
C SER A 153 20.31 7.83 -8.10
N GLY A 154 21.37 7.21 -7.59
CA GLY A 154 21.67 5.79 -7.67
C GLY A 154 21.67 5.16 -6.28
N LEU A 155 22.22 3.94 -6.16
CA LEU A 155 22.25 3.19 -4.90
C LEU A 155 23.02 3.90 -3.76
N ASN A 156 24.02 4.71 -4.10
CA ASN A 156 24.93 5.33 -3.11
C ASN A 156 24.37 6.60 -2.46
N ASP A 157 23.44 7.28 -3.14
CA ASP A 157 22.79 8.52 -2.69
C ASP A 157 21.27 8.39 -2.60
N ALA A 158 20.76 7.16 -2.69
CA ALA A 158 19.36 6.83 -2.45
C ALA A 158 18.93 7.25 -1.04
N LEU A 159 17.71 7.76 -0.93
CA LEU A 159 17.08 8.04 0.35
C LEU A 159 16.64 6.75 1.05
N PHE A 160 16.24 5.76 0.27
CA PHE A 160 15.88 4.45 0.76
C PHE A 160 16.18 3.37 -0.28
N VAL A 161 16.74 2.24 0.18
CA VAL A 161 16.96 1.06 -0.65
C VAL A 161 16.17 -0.09 -0.01
N PRO A 162 15.07 -0.54 -0.63
CA PRO A 162 14.31 -1.69 -0.15
C PRO A 162 15.16 -2.97 -0.08
N PRO A 163 14.68 -4.04 0.60
CA PRO A 163 15.41 -5.30 0.71
C PRO A 163 15.87 -5.86 -0.65
N VAL A 164 17.05 -6.46 -0.71
CA VAL A 164 17.46 -7.24 -1.88
C VAL A 164 16.61 -8.51 -2.00
N TYR A 165 16.67 -9.22 -3.13
CA TYR A 165 15.74 -10.32 -3.45
C TYR A 165 15.56 -11.35 -2.31
N GLU A 166 16.64 -11.85 -1.73
CA GLU A 166 16.57 -12.86 -0.66
C GLU A 166 15.81 -12.33 0.58
N ASP A 167 16.16 -11.13 1.04
CA ASP A 167 15.51 -10.49 2.19
C ASP A 167 14.06 -10.08 1.86
N MET A 168 13.80 -9.67 0.62
CA MET A 168 12.47 -9.32 0.13
C MET A 168 11.55 -10.55 0.12
N ALA A 169 12.02 -11.68 -0.42
CA ALA A 169 11.25 -12.92 -0.46
C ALA A 169 10.90 -13.42 0.95
N ASN A 170 11.86 -13.35 1.88
CA ASN A 170 11.63 -13.71 3.28
C ASN A 170 10.61 -12.77 3.94
N ALA A 171 10.81 -11.45 3.82
CA ALA A 171 9.91 -10.45 4.41
C ALA A 171 8.49 -10.52 3.82
N PHE A 172 8.36 -10.84 2.53
CA PHE A 172 7.06 -11.05 1.90
C PHE A 172 6.38 -12.32 2.43
N SER A 173 7.14 -13.40 2.63
CA SER A 173 6.62 -14.63 3.25
C SER A 173 6.13 -14.37 4.68
N ASP A 174 6.85 -13.56 5.46
CA ASP A 174 6.41 -13.11 6.78
C ASP A 174 5.13 -12.26 6.73
N LEU A 175 5.05 -11.33 5.76
CA LEU A 175 3.86 -10.51 5.55
C LEU A 175 2.64 -11.36 5.18
N GLU A 176 2.79 -12.31 4.26
CA GLU A 176 1.70 -13.21 3.86
C GLU A 176 1.21 -14.04 5.05
N ARG A 177 2.12 -14.57 5.88
CA ARG A 177 1.75 -15.23 7.14
C ARG A 177 0.98 -14.30 8.07
N TYR A 178 1.40 -13.04 8.22
CA TYR A 178 0.74 -12.07 9.10
C TYR A 178 -0.66 -11.67 8.62
N ILE A 179 -0.87 -11.57 7.30
CA ILE A 179 -2.18 -11.27 6.70
C ILE A 179 -3.21 -12.34 7.11
N HIS A 180 -2.79 -13.60 7.15
CA HIS A 180 -3.66 -14.74 7.50
C HIS A 180 -3.60 -15.14 8.97
N TYR A 181 -2.83 -14.42 9.79
CA TYR A 181 -2.74 -14.72 11.22
C TYR A 181 -3.97 -14.17 11.96
N GLU A 182 -4.75 -15.06 12.57
CA GLU A 182 -5.94 -14.69 13.33
C GLU A 182 -5.57 -14.38 14.81
N GLU A 183 -6.20 -13.34 15.37
CA GLU A 183 -6.39 -13.10 16.82
C GLU A 183 -5.27 -12.48 17.69
N LEU A 184 -4.71 -11.31 17.36
CA LEU A 184 -4.01 -10.51 18.39
C LEU A 184 -4.26 -8.99 18.35
N GLU A 185 -4.68 -8.44 17.21
CA GLU A 185 -4.71 -6.98 17.00
C GLU A 185 -5.94 -6.56 16.18
N ASN A 186 -6.42 -5.34 16.41
CA ASN A 186 -7.55 -4.77 15.69
C ASN A 186 -7.30 -4.73 14.17
N VAL A 187 -8.34 -5.03 13.38
CA VAL A 187 -8.24 -5.12 11.91
C VAL A 187 -7.69 -3.84 11.27
N PHE A 188 -8.02 -2.65 11.77
CA PHE A 188 -7.55 -1.40 11.18
C PHE A 188 -6.09 -1.11 11.53
N VAL A 189 -5.64 -1.52 12.71
CA VAL A 189 -4.23 -1.48 13.10
C VAL A 189 -3.43 -2.46 12.23
N ARG A 190 -3.94 -3.68 12.02
CA ARG A 190 -3.34 -4.65 11.08
C ARG A 190 -3.25 -4.08 9.66
N ALA A 191 -4.31 -3.44 9.17
CA ALA A 191 -4.32 -2.82 7.85
C ALA A 191 -3.21 -1.75 7.71
N ALA A 192 -3.03 -0.89 8.72
CA ALA A 192 -1.96 0.10 8.76
C ALA A 192 -0.56 -0.56 8.70
N LEU A 193 -0.35 -1.61 9.48
CA LEU A 193 0.92 -2.34 9.53
C LEU A 193 1.22 -3.08 8.22
N ILE A 194 0.22 -3.75 7.63
CA ILE A 194 0.33 -4.45 6.35
C ILE A 194 0.71 -3.47 5.24
N HIS A 195 0.06 -2.30 5.19
CA HIS A 195 0.35 -1.26 4.20
C HIS A 195 1.81 -0.79 4.30
N TYR A 196 2.25 -0.42 5.51
CA TYR A 196 3.65 -0.04 5.73
C TYR A 196 4.63 -1.13 5.32
N GLN A 197 4.41 -2.37 5.77
CA GLN A 197 5.32 -3.48 5.51
C GLN A 197 5.44 -3.74 4.00
N PHE A 198 4.33 -3.72 3.27
CA PHE A 198 4.34 -3.91 1.82
C PHE A 198 5.14 -2.81 1.11
N GLU A 199 4.95 -1.54 1.47
CA GLU A 199 5.72 -0.42 0.91
C GLU A 199 7.23 -0.56 1.16
N MET A 200 7.61 -1.08 2.34
CA MET A 200 9.03 -1.28 2.70
C MET A 200 9.66 -2.48 2.00
N ILE A 201 8.89 -3.55 1.77
CA ILE A 201 9.35 -4.71 1.00
C ILE A 201 9.58 -4.30 -0.46
N HIS A 202 8.66 -3.50 -1.01
CA HIS A 202 8.72 -2.95 -2.37
C HIS A 202 9.01 -4.04 -3.42
N PRO A 203 8.14 -5.07 -3.55
CA PRO A 203 8.48 -6.32 -4.25
C PRO A 203 8.55 -6.21 -5.78
N PHE A 204 7.99 -5.16 -6.39
CA PHE A 204 7.95 -4.97 -7.84
C PHE A 204 8.96 -3.89 -8.29
N ILE A 205 9.29 -3.85 -9.58
CA ILE A 205 10.12 -2.79 -10.17
C ILE A 205 9.41 -1.43 -10.13
N ASP A 206 8.09 -1.43 -10.28
CA ASP A 206 7.22 -0.25 -10.22
C ASP A 206 5.81 -0.69 -9.80
N GLY A 207 4.89 0.25 -9.56
CA GLY A 207 3.51 -0.05 -9.24
C GLY A 207 3.26 -0.41 -7.77
N ASN A 208 4.32 -0.49 -6.94
CA ASN A 208 4.24 -0.86 -5.53
C ASN A 208 3.19 -0.04 -4.77
N GLY A 209 3.21 1.30 -4.90
CA GLY A 209 2.24 2.14 -4.20
C GLY A 209 0.78 1.82 -4.52
N ARG A 210 0.48 1.53 -5.80
CA ARG A 210 -0.88 1.19 -6.25
C ARG A 210 -1.31 -0.19 -5.75
N VAL A 211 -0.41 -1.18 -5.85
CA VAL A 211 -0.67 -2.53 -5.32
C VAL A 211 -0.82 -2.51 -3.80
N GLY A 212 -0.03 -1.72 -3.09
CA GLY A 212 -0.10 -1.59 -1.62
C GLY A 212 -1.44 -1.03 -1.15
N ARG A 213 -1.94 0.03 -1.81
CA ARG A 213 -3.26 0.60 -1.51
C ARG A 213 -4.40 -0.36 -1.86
N LEU A 214 -4.31 -1.06 -2.99
CA LEU A 214 -5.28 -2.09 -3.34
C LEU A 214 -5.26 -3.25 -2.34
N LEU A 215 -4.07 -3.74 -1.94
CA LEU A 215 -3.91 -4.75 -0.89
C LEU A 215 -4.58 -4.32 0.41
N ASN A 216 -4.45 -3.05 0.81
CA ASN A 216 -5.11 -2.55 2.02
C ASN A 216 -6.64 -2.67 1.94
N THR A 217 -7.23 -2.25 0.83
CA THR A 217 -8.68 -2.38 0.59
C THR A 217 -9.13 -3.83 0.55
N LEU A 218 -8.40 -4.70 -0.18
CA LEU A 218 -8.72 -6.12 -0.27
C LEU A 218 -8.60 -6.81 1.09
N PHE A 219 -7.61 -6.45 1.90
CA PHE A 219 -7.48 -6.92 3.28
C PHE A 219 -8.71 -6.54 4.12
N LEU A 220 -9.12 -5.27 4.11
CA LEU A 220 -10.32 -4.84 4.86
C LEU A 220 -11.60 -5.53 4.38
N ILE A 221 -11.70 -5.85 3.09
CA ILE A 221 -12.82 -6.63 2.53
C ILE A 221 -12.77 -8.07 3.01
N SER A 222 -11.61 -8.73 2.95
CA SER A 222 -11.43 -10.11 3.41
C SER A 222 -11.68 -10.31 4.91
N GLN A 223 -11.75 -9.22 5.68
CA GLN A 223 -12.00 -9.22 7.13
C GLN A 223 -13.40 -8.68 7.46
N ASP A 224 -14.29 -8.53 6.47
CA ASP A 224 -15.65 -7.98 6.59
C ASP A 224 -15.75 -6.56 7.18
N ALA A 225 -14.61 -5.86 7.34
CA ALA A 225 -14.55 -4.49 7.84
C ALA A 225 -15.11 -3.51 6.80
N VAL A 226 -14.93 -3.80 5.52
CA VAL A 226 -15.47 -3.07 4.37
C VAL A 226 -16.23 -4.05 3.48
N ARG A 227 -17.54 -3.85 3.24
CA ARG A 227 -18.37 -4.82 2.51
C ARG A 227 -18.38 -4.65 1.00
N LYS A 228 -18.13 -3.43 0.51
CA LYS A 228 -18.04 -3.10 -0.91
C LYS A 228 -16.82 -2.19 -1.13
N PRO A 229 -16.15 -2.25 -2.29
CA PRO A 229 -14.92 -1.51 -2.58
C PRO A 229 -15.17 -0.02 -2.87
N ILE A 230 -15.82 0.69 -1.95
CA ILE A 230 -16.19 2.11 -2.09
C ILE A 230 -15.34 3.04 -1.21
N LEU A 231 -14.35 2.49 -0.50
CA LEU A 231 -13.40 3.26 0.32
C LEU A 231 -12.50 4.12 -0.58
N GLN A 232 -12.39 5.42 -0.29
CA GLN A 232 -11.61 6.40 -1.07
C GLN A 232 -10.28 6.70 -0.36
N LEU A 233 -9.46 5.65 -0.15
CA LEU A 233 -8.20 5.73 0.58
C LEU A 233 -7.20 6.66 -0.12
N SER A 234 -7.06 6.52 -1.44
CA SER A 234 -6.08 7.28 -2.21
C SER A 234 -6.42 8.76 -2.31
N ASP A 235 -7.71 9.14 -2.36
CA ASP A 235 -8.12 10.55 -2.36
C ASP A 235 -7.63 11.28 -1.09
N VAL A 236 -7.82 10.66 0.07
CA VAL A 236 -7.37 11.24 1.35
C VAL A 236 -5.85 11.23 1.45
N LEU A 237 -5.18 10.16 1.02
CA LEU A 237 -3.72 10.13 0.98
C LEU A 237 -3.14 11.21 0.05
N ASN A 238 -3.78 11.52 -1.07
CA ASN A 238 -3.36 12.62 -1.95
C ASN A 238 -3.37 13.98 -1.23
N GLN A 239 -4.42 14.24 -0.45
CA GLN A 239 -4.56 15.47 0.34
C GLN A 239 -3.49 15.58 1.45
N HIS A 240 -2.89 14.45 1.84
CA HIS A 240 -1.89 14.33 2.89
C HIS A 240 -0.57 13.72 2.39
N SER A 241 -0.26 13.83 1.09
CA SER A 241 0.83 13.05 0.45
C SER A 241 2.20 13.30 1.07
N PHE A 242 2.53 14.56 1.35
CA PHE A 242 3.77 14.93 2.05
C PHE A 242 3.86 14.25 3.42
N GLN A 243 2.79 14.30 4.20
CA GLN A 243 2.75 13.70 5.54
C GLN A 243 2.81 12.18 5.46
N TYR A 244 2.13 11.55 4.50
CA TYR A 244 2.16 10.11 4.26
C TYR A 244 3.60 9.60 4.06
N TYR A 245 4.35 10.19 3.13
CA TYR A 245 5.74 9.78 2.88
C TYR A 245 6.67 10.11 4.05
N MET A 246 6.43 11.23 4.75
CA MET A 246 7.19 11.60 5.94
C MET A 246 6.97 10.59 7.09
N GLU A 247 5.75 10.12 7.33
CA GLU A 247 5.47 9.16 8.39
C GLU A 247 6.03 7.76 8.06
N LEU A 248 6.02 7.34 6.78
CA LEU A 248 6.74 6.13 6.35
C LEU A 248 8.25 6.24 6.65
N GLN A 249 8.88 7.36 6.27
CA GLN A 249 10.29 7.59 6.53
C GLN A 249 10.60 7.64 8.03
N ARG A 250 9.78 8.35 8.81
CA ARG A 250 9.94 8.45 10.26
C ARG A 250 9.86 7.07 10.91
N LEU A 251 8.94 6.21 10.48
CA LEU A 251 8.82 4.85 11.01
C LEU A 251 10.09 4.03 10.72
N ASN A 252 10.66 4.16 9.51
CA ASN A 252 11.93 3.51 9.18
C ASN A 252 13.09 3.93 10.10
N GLU A 253 13.16 5.23 10.41
CA GLU A 253 14.26 5.82 11.19
C GLU A 253 14.12 5.60 12.70
N THR A 254 12.89 5.54 13.21
CA THR A 254 12.62 5.57 14.66
C THR A 254 12.00 4.28 15.20
N GLY A 255 11.36 3.48 14.35
CA GLY A 255 10.57 2.33 14.78
C GLY A 255 9.30 2.68 15.56
N ASN A 256 8.81 3.93 15.49
CA ASN A 256 7.60 4.39 16.18
C ASN A 256 6.32 3.98 15.43
N TYR A 257 5.90 2.73 15.61
CA TYR A 257 4.72 2.17 14.94
C TYR A 257 3.41 2.85 15.36
N GLU A 258 3.30 3.25 16.64
CA GLU A 258 2.11 3.90 17.18
C GLU A 258 1.81 5.22 16.47
N GLN A 259 2.83 5.99 16.11
CA GLN A 259 2.65 7.23 15.37
C GLN A 259 2.15 6.97 13.93
N TRP A 260 2.73 5.99 13.25
CA TRP A 260 2.25 5.56 11.94
C TRP A 260 0.80 5.10 11.99
N ILE A 261 0.44 4.31 13.01
CA ILE A 261 -0.92 3.82 13.22
C ILE A 261 -1.88 4.99 13.48
N ASP A 262 -1.56 5.94 14.38
CA ASP A 262 -2.42 7.12 14.61
C ASP A 262 -2.64 7.93 13.32
N PHE A 263 -1.60 8.12 12.51
CA PHE A 263 -1.72 8.78 11.21
C PHE A 263 -2.62 7.99 10.26
N PHE A 264 -2.34 6.70 10.04
CA PHE A 264 -3.04 5.89 9.05
C PHE A 264 -4.50 5.64 9.43
N LEU A 265 -4.80 5.46 10.72
CA LEU A 265 -6.19 5.36 11.20
C LEU A 265 -6.98 6.66 10.97
N ARG A 266 -6.35 7.84 11.09
CA ARG A 266 -7.01 9.12 10.72
C ARG A 266 -7.30 9.19 9.23
N ILE A 267 -6.38 8.68 8.39
CA ILE A 267 -6.61 8.56 6.94
C ILE A 267 -7.82 7.65 6.70
N LEU A 268 -7.85 6.44 7.26
CA LEU A 268 -8.94 5.49 7.11
C LEU A 268 -10.29 6.06 7.59
N LYS A 269 -10.32 6.71 8.75
CA LYS A 269 -11.53 7.38 9.26
C LYS A 269 -12.11 8.37 8.26
N ASN A 270 -11.25 9.10 7.57
CA ASN A 270 -11.63 10.13 6.61
C ASN A 270 -11.85 9.58 5.20
N ALA A 271 -11.45 8.34 4.90
CA ALA A 271 -11.54 7.73 3.58
C ALA A 271 -12.96 7.30 3.17
N ILE A 272 -13.97 7.51 4.03
CA ILE A 272 -15.37 7.37 3.62
C ILE A 272 -15.75 8.45 2.60
N PRO A 273 -16.51 8.12 1.53
CA PRO A 273 -16.93 9.11 0.55
C PRO A 273 -17.64 10.29 1.20
N ARG A 274 -17.43 11.50 0.67
CA ARG A 274 -17.99 12.74 1.25
C ARG A 274 -19.51 12.71 1.38
N VAL A 275 -20.20 11.98 0.50
CA VAL A 275 -21.65 11.78 0.52
C VAL A 275 -22.16 10.92 1.69
N VAL A 276 -21.26 10.28 2.43
CA VAL A 276 -21.54 9.42 3.60
C VAL A 276 -21.32 10.17 4.93
N ARG A 277 -20.63 11.31 4.89
CA ARG A 277 -20.19 12.06 6.08
C ARG A 277 -21.32 12.82 6.76
#